data_AF-K9RVN6-F1
#
_entry.id   AF-K9RVN6-F1
#
_cell.length_a   1.000
_cell.length_b   1.000
_cell.length_c   1.000
_cell.angle_alpha   90.00
_cell.angle_beta   90.00
_cell.angle_gamma   90.00
#
_symmetry.space_group_name_H-M   'P 1'
#
loop_
_entity.id
_entity.type
_entity.pdbx_description
1 polymer ?
#
loop_
_entity_poly.entity_id
_entity_poly.type
_entity_poly.pdbx_seq_one_letter_code
_entity_poly.pdbx_strand_id
1 'polypeptide(L)'
;MWKRNTSLWVLAAILAMPGTSLIPAFAQDSSPSPVIPNRPSRPNRPNLNLTPEQASRMQAVREKYKGQMTQAREQLKQARTELRQLMVNGASESQARAKFQQVQQLESKMAELRFQTMLEINAILTPSQRQQLASQMEQRTGRNRLQRLEGQPEQGM
;
A
#
# COMPACT_ATOMS: atom_id res chain seq x y z
N MET A 1 6.44 -6.47 38.40
CA MET A 1 7.71 -5.80 38.08
C MET A 1 7.72 -5.47 36.59
N TRP A 2 7.43 -4.21 36.24
CA TRP A 2 7.51 -3.72 34.86
C TRP A 2 8.59 -2.63 34.81
N LYS A 3 9.68 -2.91 34.10
CA LYS A 3 10.74 -1.92 33.87
C LYS A 3 10.47 -1.23 32.54
N ARG A 4 10.02 0.03 32.61
CA ARG A 4 9.99 0.96 31.48
C ARG A 4 11.33 1.70 31.46
N ASN A 5 12.17 1.43 30.47
CA ASN A 5 13.39 2.18 30.23
C ASN A 5 13.07 3.34 29.28
N THR A 6 13.10 4.58 29.80
CA THR A 6 13.05 5.81 28.99
C THR A 6 14.33 6.59 29.22
N SER A 7 15.32 6.42 28.33
CA SER A 7 16.50 7.27 28.27
C SER A 7 16.16 8.51 27.44
N LEU A 8 16.04 9.66 28.12
CA LEU A 8 15.97 10.99 27.53
C LEU A 8 17.41 11.48 27.28
N TRP A 9 17.69 11.90 26.06
CA TRP A 9 18.95 12.53 25.67
C TRP A 9 18.72 14.01 25.31
N VAL A 10 19.53 14.88 25.96
CA VAL A 10 20.10 16.17 25.49
C VAL A 10 19.11 17.32 25.22
N LEU A 11 19.00 18.32 26.10
CA LEU A 11 19.84 19.52 26.35
C LEU A 11 19.65 20.70 25.37
N ALA A 12 19.82 21.88 25.99
CA ALA A 12 20.18 23.18 25.43
C ALA A 12 19.05 24.12 24.96
N ALA A 13 18.51 24.86 25.93
CA ALA A 13 17.98 26.19 25.71
C ALA A 13 19.14 27.17 25.41
N ILE A 14 19.06 27.90 24.30
CA ILE A 14 19.90 29.07 24.02
C ILE A 14 19.00 30.27 23.68
N LEU A 15 19.45 31.40 24.21
CA LEU A 15 18.94 32.76 24.30
C LEU A 15 18.26 33.38 23.06
N ALA A 16 17.34 34.30 23.43
CA ALA A 16 16.80 35.47 22.74
C ALA A 16 17.61 36.11 21.58
N MET A 17 16.89 36.55 20.54
CA MET A 17 16.82 37.96 20.12
C MET A 17 15.70 38.20 19.06
N PRO A 18 14.98 39.33 19.10
CA PRO A 18 13.94 39.70 18.14
C PRO A 18 14.59 40.39 16.92
N GLY A 19 14.38 39.83 15.73
CA GLY A 19 14.88 40.40 14.48
C GLY A 19 13.73 40.58 13.49
N THR A 20 13.27 41.81 13.32
CA THR A 20 12.34 42.23 12.26
C THR A 20 12.89 41.84 10.90
N SER A 21 12.32 40.79 10.30
CA SER A 21 12.62 40.40 8.93
C SER A 21 11.60 41.06 8.02
N LEU A 22 12.05 42.06 7.28
CA LEU A 22 11.43 42.53 6.05
C LEU A 22 11.11 41.30 5.20
N ILE A 23 9.86 41.11 4.78
CA ILE A 23 9.49 40.05 3.84
C ILE A 23 9.93 40.57 2.46
N PRO A 24 11.02 40.09 1.84
CA PRO A 24 11.11 40.21 0.40
C PRO A 24 9.96 39.35 -0.14
N ALA A 25 9.07 39.98 -0.90
CA ALA A 25 8.08 39.26 -1.68
C ALA A 25 8.85 38.33 -2.63
N PHE A 26 9.04 37.08 -2.22
CA PHE A 26 9.38 36.02 -3.14
C PHE A 26 8.23 35.96 -4.13
N ALA A 27 8.47 36.51 -5.32
CA ALA A 27 7.66 36.26 -6.48
C ALA A 27 7.38 34.76 -6.52
N GLN A 28 6.11 34.40 -6.41
CA GLN A 28 5.67 33.03 -6.48
C GLN A 28 5.86 32.59 -7.93
N ASP A 29 7.07 32.13 -8.23
CA ASP A 29 7.40 31.50 -9.49
C ASP A 29 6.45 30.31 -9.61
N SER A 30 5.46 30.50 -10.46
CA SER A 30 4.44 29.52 -10.79
C SER A 30 5.10 28.49 -11.69
N SER A 31 6.11 27.79 -11.17
CA SER A 31 6.72 26.64 -11.81
C SER A 31 5.59 25.65 -12.07
N PRO A 32 5.24 25.36 -13.33
CA PRO A 32 4.19 24.39 -13.63
C PRO A 32 4.59 23.07 -12.97
N SER A 33 3.68 22.49 -12.20
CA SER A 33 3.90 21.19 -11.57
C SER A 33 4.40 20.21 -12.63
N PRO A 34 5.51 19.48 -12.40
CA PRO A 34 6.02 18.55 -13.39
C PRO A 34 4.91 17.57 -13.75
N VAL A 35 4.51 17.59 -15.02
CA VAL A 35 3.60 16.59 -15.59
C VAL A 35 4.35 15.27 -15.54
N ILE A 36 4.15 14.49 -14.48
CA ILE A 36 4.69 13.13 -14.40
C ILE A 36 3.98 12.32 -15.49
N PRO A 37 4.65 11.92 -16.58
CA PRO A 37 4.00 11.14 -17.61
C PRO A 37 3.69 9.76 -17.02
N ASN A 38 2.47 9.28 -17.26
CA ASN A 38 2.10 7.88 -17.06
C ASN A 38 1.99 7.40 -15.58
N ARG A 39 1.21 8.11 -14.75
CA ARG A 39 0.66 7.46 -13.55
C ARG A 39 -0.34 6.40 -14.01
N PRO A 40 -0.15 5.10 -13.69
CA PRO A 40 -1.14 4.09 -14.03
C PRO A 40 -2.47 4.48 -13.40
N SER A 41 -3.51 4.62 -14.24
CA SER A 41 -4.86 4.92 -13.79
C SER A 41 -5.23 3.97 -12.66
N ARG A 42 -5.69 4.52 -11.53
CA ARG A 42 -6.18 3.71 -10.41
C ARG A 42 -7.18 2.68 -10.96
N PRO A 43 -7.05 1.39 -10.60
CA PRO A 43 -7.95 0.38 -11.13
C PRO A 43 -9.39 0.80 -10.83
N ASN A 44 -10.19 1.01 -11.88
CA ASN A 44 -11.57 1.48 -11.79
C ASN A 44 -12.36 0.61 -10.80
N ARG A 45 -13.01 1.17 -9.78
CA ARG A 45 -13.75 0.31 -8.84
C ARG A 45 -14.92 -0.34 -9.60
N PRO A 46 -15.22 -1.63 -9.38
CA PRO A 46 -16.35 -2.25 -10.06
C PRO A 46 -17.62 -1.49 -9.73
N ASN A 47 -18.36 -1.07 -10.76
CA ASN A 47 -19.62 -0.36 -10.57
C ASN A 47 -20.71 -1.40 -10.33
N LEU A 48 -21.14 -1.55 -9.07
CA LEU A 48 -22.10 -2.56 -8.61
C LEU A 48 -23.49 -1.98 -8.33
N ASN A 49 -23.73 -0.72 -8.67
CA ASN A 49 -24.99 -0.01 -8.39
C ASN A 49 -25.44 -0.21 -6.93
N LEU A 50 -24.54 0.07 -5.99
CA LEU A 50 -24.76 -0.16 -4.56
C LEU A 50 -25.84 0.77 -4.01
N THR A 51 -26.69 0.27 -3.11
CA THR A 51 -27.55 1.16 -2.32
C THR A 51 -26.70 2.01 -1.36
N PRO A 52 -27.18 3.17 -0.89
CA PRO A 52 -26.47 3.97 0.10
C PRO A 52 -26.10 3.18 1.37
N GLU A 53 -27.00 2.29 1.80
CA GLU A 53 -26.78 1.43 2.95
C GLU A 53 -25.69 0.38 2.69
N GLN A 54 -25.70 -0.29 1.53
CA GLN A 54 -24.63 -1.22 1.15
C GLN A 54 -23.27 -0.50 1.08
N ALA A 55 -23.23 0.70 0.50
CA ALA A 55 -22.02 1.51 0.41
C ALA A 55 -21.47 1.87 1.80
N SER A 56 -22.34 2.27 2.74
CA SER A 56 -21.98 2.55 4.13
C SER A 56 -21.41 1.33 4.85
N ARG A 57 -22.09 0.17 4.75
CA ARG A 57 -21.61 -1.10 5.33
C ARG A 57 -20.26 -1.52 4.74
N MET A 58 -20.08 -1.40 3.43
CA MET A 58 -18.79 -1.70 2.80
C MET A 58 -17.68 -0.76 3.27
N GLN A 59 -18.00 0.51 3.53
CA GLN A 59 -17.02 1.46 4.05
C GLN A 59 -16.62 1.10 5.49
N ALA A 60 -17.58 0.69 6.33
CA ALA A 60 -17.29 0.21 7.68
C ALA A 60 -16.37 -1.02 7.68
N VAL A 61 -16.61 -1.99 6.79
CA VAL A 61 -15.73 -3.16 6.60
C VAL A 61 -14.32 -2.71 6.18
N ARG A 62 -14.19 -1.77 5.24
CA ARG A 62 -12.87 -1.26 4.83
C ARG A 62 -12.12 -0.59 5.97
N GLU A 63 -12.79 0.27 6.74
CA GLU A 63 -12.16 0.96 7.86
C GLU A 63 -11.76 -0.02 8.98
N LYS A 64 -12.57 -1.05 9.25
CA LYS A 64 -12.24 -2.13 10.20
C LYS A 64 -10.88 -2.79 9.92
N TYR A 65 -10.59 -3.08 8.64
CA TYR A 65 -9.35 -3.76 8.26
C TYR A 65 -8.18 -2.84 7.88
N LYS A 66 -8.44 -1.54 7.70
CA LYS A 66 -7.46 -0.56 7.19
C LYS A 66 -6.18 -0.50 8.02
N GLY A 67 -6.32 -0.42 9.35
CA GLY A 67 -5.16 -0.34 10.25
C GLY A 67 -4.25 -1.56 10.13
N GLN A 68 -4.84 -2.76 10.20
CA GLN A 68 -4.11 -4.03 10.10
C GLN A 68 -3.43 -4.18 8.73
N MET A 69 -4.13 -3.79 7.66
CA MET A 69 -3.62 -3.81 6.29
C MET A 69 -2.44 -2.85 6.10
N THR A 70 -2.51 -1.65 6.67
CA THR A 70 -1.43 -0.66 6.62
C THR A 70 -0.20 -1.17 7.37
N GLN A 71 -0.39 -1.64 8.61
CA GLN A 71 0.69 -2.18 9.43
C GLN A 71 1.38 -3.37 8.76
N ALA A 72 0.62 -4.35 8.27
CA ALA A 72 1.18 -5.53 7.61
C ALA A 72 1.92 -5.17 6.31
N ARG A 73 1.45 -4.16 5.57
CA ARG A 73 2.14 -3.64 4.38
C ARG A 73 3.48 -2.99 4.73
N GLU A 74 3.53 -2.18 5.79
CA GLU A 74 4.75 -1.52 6.25
C GLU A 74 5.79 -2.54 6.73
N GLN A 75 5.35 -3.50 7.56
CA GLN A 75 6.19 -4.60 8.03
C GLN A 75 6.75 -5.42 6.86
N LEU A 76 5.92 -5.74 5.87
CA LEU A 76 6.36 -6.49 4.69
C LEU A 76 7.39 -5.69 3.87
N LYS A 77 7.17 -4.38 3.69
CA LYS A 77 8.13 -3.50 2.99
C LYS A 77 9.47 -3.47 3.70
N GLN A 78 9.45 -3.35 5.03
CA GLN A 78 10.64 -3.36 5.85
C GLN A 78 11.37 -4.71 5.75
N ALA A 79 10.68 -5.83 5.98
CA ALA A 79 11.26 -7.17 5.93
C ALA A 79 11.89 -7.50 4.56
N ARG A 80 11.25 -7.08 3.46
CA ARG A 80 11.83 -7.23 2.10
C ARG A 80 13.05 -6.36 1.88
N THR A 81 13.14 -5.21 2.52
CA THR A 81 14.32 -4.32 2.43
C THR A 81 15.48 -4.90 3.22
N GLU A 82 15.21 -5.37 4.44
CA GLU A 82 16.21 -6.06 5.28
C GLU A 82 16.71 -7.33 4.61
N LEU A 83 15.83 -8.15 4.02
CA LEU A 83 16.24 -9.35 3.29
C LEU A 83 17.18 -8.99 2.13
N ARG A 84 16.86 -7.96 1.33
CA ARG A 84 17.75 -7.50 0.25
C ARG A 84 19.11 -7.04 0.78
N GLN A 85 19.14 -6.33 1.90
CA GLN A 85 20.40 -5.89 2.52
C GLN A 85 21.24 -7.08 3.02
N LEU A 86 20.62 -8.10 3.63
CA LEU A 86 21.32 -9.32 4.05
C LEU A 86 21.95 -10.04 2.85
N MET A 87 21.25 -10.10 1.72
CA MET A 87 21.75 -10.75 0.50
C MET A 87 22.94 -9.99 -0.11
N VAL A 88 22.96 -8.65 -0.03
CA VAL A 88 24.05 -7.82 -0.56
C VAL A 88 25.25 -7.79 0.38
N ASN A 89 25.03 -7.80 1.68
CA ASN A 89 26.09 -7.65 2.69
C ASN A 89 26.76 -8.98 3.10
N GLY A 90 26.48 -10.08 2.38
CA GLY A 90 27.09 -11.38 2.64
C GLY A 90 26.66 -12.04 3.96
N ALA A 91 25.40 -11.84 4.39
CA ALA A 91 24.88 -12.49 5.58
C ALA A 91 24.91 -14.03 5.45
N SER A 92 24.93 -14.72 6.60
CA SER A 92 24.87 -16.18 6.59
C SER A 92 23.55 -16.68 5.99
N GLU A 93 23.58 -17.87 5.40
CA GLU A 93 22.40 -18.52 4.84
C GLU A 93 21.25 -18.62 5.87
N SER A 94 21.59 -18.91 7.13
CA SER A 94 20.61 -19.01 8.22
C SER A 94 19.86 -17.69 8.45
N GLN A 95 20.56 -16.55 8.40
CA GLN A 95 19.96 -15.23 8.58
C GLN A 95 19.07 -14.86 7.40
N ALA A 96 19.52 -15.15 6.17
CA ALA A 96 18.73 -14.93 4.97
C ALA A 96 17.45 -15.77 4.97
N ARG A 97 17.55 -17.06 5.33
CA ARG A 97 16.38 -17.97 5.46
C ARG A 97 15.40 -17.51 6.52
N ALA A 98 15.87 -17.09 7.69
CA ALA A 98 15.00 -16.57 8.75
C ALA A 98 14.25 -15.31 8.31
N LYS A 99 14.92 -14.37 7.63
CA LYS A 99 14.25 -13.18 7.06
C LYS A 99 13.29 -13.50 5.93
N PHE A 100 13.61 -14.47 5.07
CA PHE A 100 12.70 -14.95 4.05
C PHE A 100 11.42 -15.56 4.65
N GLN A 101 11.54 -16.36 5.71
CA GLN A 101 10.39 -16.89 6.43
C GLN A 101 9.51 -15.77 7.03
N GLN A 102 10.12 -14.72 7.58
CA GLN A 102 9.38 -13.55 8.06
C GLN A 102 8.60 -12.86 6.93
N VAL A 103 9.20 -12.73 5.74
CA VAL A 103 8.52 -12.20 4.55
C VAL A 103 7.31 -13.07 4.18
N GLN A 104 7.48 -14.39 4.13
CA GLN A 104 6.39 -15.33 3.80
C GLN A 104 5.22 -15.26 4.78
N GLN A 105 5.50 -15.15 6.08
CA GLN A 105 4.48 -15.00 7.11
C GLN A 105 3.69 -13.69 6.93
N LEU A 106 4.38 -12.58 6.63
CA LEU A 106 3.74 -11.28 6.40
C LEU A 106 2.90 -11.27 5.10
N GLU A 107 3.36 -11.95 4.05
CA GLU A 107 2.59 -12.14 2.82
C GLU A 107 1.31 -12.96 3.07
N SER A 108 1.43 -14.04 3.84
CA SER A 108 0.29 -14.87 4.23
C SER A 108 -0.74 -14.09 5.05
N LYS A 109 -0.29 -13.32 6.04
CA LYS A 109 -1.15 -12.42 6.83
C LYS A 109 -1.86 -11.39 5.95
N MET A 110 -1.16 -10.82 4.97
CA MET A 110 -1.75 -9.89 4.01
C MET A 110 -2.82 -10.55 3.14
N ALA A 111 -2.60 -11.79 2.71
CA ALA A 111 -3.58 -12.56 1.95
C ALA A 111 -4.82 -12.88 2.79
N GLU A 112 -4.63 -13.29 4.04
CA GLU A 112 -5.71 -13.56 4.99
C GLU A 112 -6.58 -12.32 5.25
N LEU A 113 -5.97 -11.16 5.53
CA LEU A 113 -6.72 -9.92 5.75
C LEU A 113 -7.55 -9.51 4.52
N ARG A 114 -7.01 -9.72 3.31
CA ARG A 114 -7.75 -9.47 2.06
C ARG A 114 -8.91 -10.44 1.91
N PHE A 115 -8.70 -11.72 2.22
CA PHE A 115 -9.74 -12.73 2.16
C PHE A 115 -10.89 -12.43 3.13
N GLN A 116 -10.58 -12.10 4.38
CA GLN A 116 -11.56 -11.70 5.39
C GLN A 116 -12.36 -10.46 4.94
N THR A 117 -11.67 -9.45 4.41
CA THR A 117 -12.33 -8.26 3.84
C THR A 117 -13.27 -8.63 2.70
N MET A 118 -12.85 -9.55 1.81
CA MET A 118 -13.67 -10.02 0.69
C MET A 118 -14.89 -10.82 1.16
N LEU A 119 -14.78 -11.66 2.18
CA LEU A 119 -15.91 -12.39 2.74
C LEU A 119 -16.98 -11.44 3.30
N GLU A 120 -16.57 -10.45 4.09
CA GLU A 120 -17.51 -9.49 4.67
C GLU A 120 -18.16 -8.59 3.60
N ILE A 121 -17.41 -8.21 2.57
CA ILE A 121 -17.99 -7.50 1.42
C ILE A 121 -19.00 -8.37 0.66
N ASN A 122 -18.67 -9.64 0.41
CA ASN A 122 -19.56 -10.56 -0.29
C ASN A 122 -20.89 -10.76 0.44
N ALA A 123 -20.89 -10.72 1.77
CA ALA A 123 -22.10 -10.83 2.58
C ALA A 123 -23.05 -9.60 2.47
N ILE A 124 -22.55 -8.45 1.99
CA ILE A 124 -23.35 -7.22 1.79
C ILE A 124 -24.02 -7.21 0.41
N LEU A 125 -23.44 -7.90 -0.56
CA LEU A 125 -23.88 -7.88 -1.95
C LEU A 125 -25.03 -8.86 -2.21
N THR A 126 -25.92 -8.51 -3.13
CA THR A 126 -26.94 -9.45 -3.62
C THR A 126 -26.31 -10.53 -4.50
N PRO A 127 -26.98 -11.67 -4.73
CA PRO A 127 -26.51 -12.69 -5.67
C PRO A 127 -26.18 -12.14 -7.07
N SER A 128 -27.02 -11.25 -7.61
CA SER A 128 -26.79 -10.63 -8.92
C SER A 128 -25.58 -9.70 -8.93
N GLN A 129 -25.38 -8.89 -7.87
CA GLN A 129 -24.19 -8.05 -7.72
C GLN A 129 -22.91 -8.88 -7.59
N ARG A 130 -22.95 -10.05 -6.93
CA ARG A 130 -21.81 -10.97 -6.84
C ARG A 130 -21.44 -11.56 -8.21
N GLN A 131 -22.42 -11.95 -9.02
CA GLN A 131 -22.19 -12.40 -10.40
C GLN A 131 -21.58 -11.27 -11.24
N GLN A 132 -22.12 -10.05 -11.14
CA GLN A 132 -21.59 -8.89 -11.84
C GLN A 132 -20.13 -8.59 -11.43
N LEU A 133 -19.82 -8.70 -10.14
CA LEU A 133 -18.46 -8.55 -9.63
C LEU A 133 -17.51 -9.62 -10.21
N ALA A 134 -17.95 -10.88 -10.27
CA ALA A 134 -17.17 -11.97 -10.84
C ALA A 134 -16.84 -11.74 -12.32
N SER A 135 -17.84 -11.39 -13.14
CA SER A 135 -17.64 -11.09 -14.57
C SER A 135 -16.68 -9.91 -14.79
N GLN A 136 -16.78 -8.85 -13.97
CA GLN A 136 -15.85 -7.72 -14.05
C GLN A 136 -14.41 -8.13 -13.67
N MET A 137 -14.22 -9.07 -12.74
CA MET A 137 -12.89 -9.58 -12.38
C MET A 137 -12.26 -10.43 -13.47
N GLU A 138 -13.05 -11.27 -14.16
CA GLU A 138 -12.58 -12.05 -15.31
C GLU A 138 -12.11 -11.15 -16.46
N GLN A 139 -12.91 -10.14 -16.81
CA GLN A 139 -12.56 -9.18 -17.88
C GLN A 139 -11.24 -8.46 -17.61
N ARG A 140 -10.98 -8.12 -16.34
CA ARG A 140 -9.71 -7.50 -15.92
C ARG A 140 -8.52 -8.43 -16.09
N THR A 141 -8.71 -9.70 -15.74
CA THR A 141 -7.66 -10.72 -15.84
C THR A 141 -7.37 -11.03 -17.30
N GLY A 142 -8.41 -11.12 -18.15
CA GLY A 142 -8.29 -11.29 -19.59
C GLY A 142 -7.57 -10.13 -20.27
N ARG A 143 -7.93 -8.88 -19.94
CA ARG A 143 -7.29 -7.68 -20.51
C ARG A 143 -5.80 -7.59 -20.17
N ASN A 144 -5.43 -7.90 -18.92
CA ASN A 144 -4.03 -7.90 -18.51
C ASN A 144 -3.23 -8.99 -19.23
N ARG A 145 -3.86 -10.13 -19.57
CA ARG A 145 -3.23 -11.21 -20.34
C ARG A 145 -2.99 -10.78 -21.79
N LEU A 146 -3.99 -10.17 -22.43
CA LEU A 146 -3.88 -9.70 -23.82
C LEU A 146 -2.82 -8.61 -23.99
N GLN A 147 -2.76 -7.61 -23.09
CA GLN A 147 -1.73 -6.58 -23.13
C GLN A 147 -0.31 -7.14 -22.97
N ARG A 148 -0.14 -8.25 -22.26
CA ARG A 148 1.16 -8.92 -22.11
C ARG A 148 1.59 -9.69 -23.36
N LEU A 149 0.63 -10.09 -24.20
CA LEU A 149 0.87 -10.76 -25.47
C LEU A 149 1.10 -9.74 -26.59
N GLU A 150 0.34 -8.65 -26.62
CA GLU A 150 0.49 -7.56 -27.61
C GLU A 150 1.74 -6.69 -27.39
N GLY A 151 2.24 -6.60 -26.14
CA GLY A 151 3.44 -5.83 -25.79
C GLY A 151 4.77 -6.54 -26.02
N GLN A 152 4.76 -7.76 -26.55
CA GLN A 152 5.98 -8.44 -26.99
C GLN A 152 6.19 -8.10 -28.47
N PRO A 153 7.13 -7.22 -28.85
CA PRO A 153 7.55 -7.19 -30.24
C PRO A 153 8.06 -8.59 -30.56
N GLU A 154 7.57 -9.20 -31.63
CA GLU A 154 8.14 -10.40 -32.20
C GLU A 154 9.60 -10.11 -32.57
N GLN A 155 10.52 -10.25 -31.62
CA GLN A 155 11.92 -10.51 -31.92
C GLN A 155 12.00 -11.98 -32.35
N GLY A 156 11.42 -12.24 -33.51
CA GLY A 156 11.63 -13.46 -34.26
C GLY A 156 12.99 -13.39 -34.95
N MET A 157 13.81 -14.40 -34.66
CA MET A 157 14.93 -14.96 -35.42
C MET A 157 16.06 -14.00 -35.82
#